data_AF-A0A533HV08-F1
#
_entry.id   AF-A0A533HV08-F1
#
_cell.length_a   1.000
_cell.length_b   1.000
_cell.length_c   1.000
_cell.angle_alpha   90.00
_cell.angle_beta   90.00
_cell.angle_gamma   90.00
#
_symmetry.space_group_name_H-M   'P 1'
#
loop_
_entity.id
_entity.type
_entity.pdbx_description
1 polymer ?
#
loop_
_entity_poly.entity_id
_entity_poly.type
_entity_poly.pdbx_seq_one_letter_code
_entity_poly.pdbx_strand_id
1 'polypeptide(L)'
;MNLYVIGNGFDIDHHIASAYTNFKESLADSDDDNAKLLLEIIEIAHQENQENLWKDLEESIGRLDLDYVVKKSDKYINPAITFSTSFSFFFKKWIEKLKNDKISEATPKKDLKYLFNKNEDIFLSLNYTPTLEILYNINKNNIKYIHVVKDGVGYEFGHKKVENIHSIGHSAFGFNNYLKHQLIKDTSRIYKDNQNWFEDLSDKKIENIYFYGFSFADIDLIYIKG
;
A
#
# COMPACT_ATOMS: atom_id res chain seq x y z
N MET A 1 -13.53 -4.42 25.38
CA MET A 1 -12.86 -4.88 24.14
C MET A 1 -11.93 -3.80 23.66
N ASN A 2 -10.84 -4.15 22.99
CA ASN A 2 -9.86 -3.19 22.49
C ASN A 2 -9.91 -3.07 20.96
N LEU A 3 -9.55 -1.90 20.46
CA LEU A 3 -9.29 -1.67 19.05
C LEU A 3 -7.78 -1.54 18.82
N TYR A 4 -7.25 -2.34 17.89
CA TYR A 4 -5.86 -2.23 17.44
C TYR A 4 -5.82 -1.66 16.03
N VAL A 5 -5.11 -0.55 15.86
CA VAL A 5 -4.77 0.03 14.56
C VAL A 5 -3.37 -0.47 14.19
N ILE A 6 -3.32 -1.35 13.21
CA ILE A 6 -2.12 -2.05 12.77
C ILE A 6 -1.66 -1.46 11.44
N GLY A 7 -0.43 -0.97 11.40
CA GLY A 7 0.21 -0.49 10.17
C GLY A 7 1.45 -1.32 9.81
N ASN A 8 2.03 -1.01 8.65
CA ASN A 8 3.02 -1.87 8.00
C ASN A 8 4.28 -2.09 8.86
N GLY A 9 4.57 -1.19 9.80
CA GLY A 9 5.63 -1.37 10.80
C GLY A 9 5.43 -2.60 11.70
N PHE A 10 4.20 -3.10 11.87
CA PHE A 10 3.91 -4.36 12.56
C PHE A 10 4.56 -5.53 11.82
N ASP A 11 4.36 -5.62 10.51
CA ASP A 11 4.95 -6.67 9.69
C ASP A 11 6.48 -6.60 9.69
N ILE A 12 7.03 -5.39 9.53
CA ILE A 12 8.48 -5.13 9.56
C ILE A 12 9.08 -5.58 10.90
N ASP A 13 8.40 -5.31 12.02
CA ASP A 13 8.85 -5.73 13.35
C ASP A 13 8.71 -7.25 13.60
N HIS A 14 7.99 -7.96 12.71
CA HIS A 14 7.98 -9.43 12.61
C HIS A 14 8.96 -9.97 11.58
N HIS A 15 9.85 -9.12 11.06
CA HIS A 15 10.83 -9.45 10.01
C HIS A 15 10.17 -9.90 8.68
N ILE A 16 8.93 -9.50 8.45
CA ILE A 16 8.29 -9.65 7.15
C ILE A 16 8.78 -8.51 6.27
N ALA A 17 9.33 -8.85 5.12
CA ALA A 17 9.91 -7.90 4.16
C ALA A 17 8.82 -7.14 3.39
N SER A 18 7.95 -6.42 4.11
CA SER A 18 6.80 -5.68 3.59
C SER A 18 7.08 -4.19 3.40
N ALA A 19 8.31 -3.71 3.60
CA ALA A 19 8.66 -2.33 3.29
C ALA A 19 8.67 -2.13 1.77
N TYR A 20 8.34 -0.92 1.30
CA TYR A 20 8.41 -0.61 -0.13
C TYR A 20 9.82 -0.72 -0.71
N THR A 21 10.87 -0.60 0.10
CA THR A 21 12.25 -0.96 -0.31
C THR A 21 12.41 -2.44 -0.62
N ASN A 22 11.66 -3.33 0.03
CA ASN A 22 11.63 -4.75 -0.32
C ASN A 22 10.82 -5.01 -1.59
N PHE A 23 9.83 -4.15 -1.90
CA PHE A 23 9.19 -4.20 -3.20
C PHE A 23 10.17 -3.85 -4.32
N LYS A 24 11.01 -2.81 -4.14
CA LYS A 24 12.13 -2.51 -5.06
C LYS A 24 13.03 -3.71 -5.29
N GLU A 25 13.49 -4.34 -4.21
CA GLU A 25 14.34 -5.55 -4.27
C GLU A 25 13.63 -6.66 -5.04
N SER A 26 12.33 -6.87 -4.79
CA SER A 26 11.54 -7.89 -5.50
C SER A 26 11.43 -7.67 -7.01
N LEU A 27 11.44 -6.41 -7.46
CA LEU A 27 11.48 -6.07 -8.88
C LEU A 27 12.88 -6.30 -9.48
N ALA A 28 13.92 -5.92 -8.74
CA ALA A 28 15.32 -6.07 -9.16
C ALA A 28 15.71 -7.55 -9.31
N ASP A 29 15.32 -8.38 -8.35
CA ASP A 29 15.61 -9.81 -8.29
C ASP A 29 14.68 -10.67 -9.16
N SER A 30 13.74 -10.04 -9.88
CA SER A 30 12.78 -10.77 -10.70
C SER A 30 13.41 -11.33 -11.97
N ASP A 31 13.08 -12.57 -12.33
CA ASP A 31 13.39 -13.13 -13.65
C ASP A 31 12.50 -12.54 -14.77
N ASP A 32 11.46 -11.76 -14.42
CA ASP A 32 10.58 -11.09 -15.39
C ASP A 32 11.19 -9.75 -15.83
N ASP A 33 11.57 -9.66 -17.10
CA ASP A 33 12.13 -8.44 -17.68
C ASP A 33 11.20 -7.23 -17.54
N ASN A 34 9.87 -7.43 -17.49
CA ASN A 34 8.93 -6.33 -17.29
C ASN A 34 8.98 -5.78 -15.87
N ALA A 35 9.35 -6.59 -14.87
CA ALA A 35 9.53 -6.11 -13.49
C ALA A 35 10.77 -5.22 -13.40
N LYS A 36 11.87 -5.64 -14.03
CA LYS A 36 13.11 -4.86 -14.14
C LYS A 36 12.88 -3.56 -14.91
N LEU A 37 12.12 -3.61 -16.00
CA LEU A 37 11.75 -2.43 -16.78
C LEU A 37 10.86 -1.46 -15.99
N LEU A 38 9.91 -1.96 -15.20
CA LEU A 38 9.12 -1.14 -14.29
C LEU A 38 10.03 -0.42 -13.28
N LEU A 39 10.96 -1.14 -12.64
CA LEU A 39 11.94 -0.56 -11.73
C LEU A 39 12.78 0.52 -12.42
N GLU A 40 13.30 0.24 -13.61
CA GLU A 40 14.09 1.19 -14.40
C GLU A 40 13.30 2.49 -14.66
N ILE A 41 12.02 2.38 -15.02
CA ILE A 41 11.17 3.54 -15.29
C ILE A 41 10.91 4.35 -14.02
N ILE A 42 10.61 3.69 -12.90
CA ILE A 42 10.39 4.35 -11.61
C ILE A 42 11.62 5.18 -11.22
N GLU A 43 12.81 4.60 -11.34
CA GLU A 43 14.08 5.26 -10.99
C GLU A 43 14.42 6.41 -11.97
N ILE A 44 14.17 6.26 -13.28
CA ILE A 44 14.43 7.33 -14.26
C ILE A 44 13.41 8.46 -14.14
N ALA A 45 12.15 8.15 -13.87
CA ALA A 45 11.07 9.12 -13.75
C ALA A 45 11.20 9.96 -12.48
N HIS A 46 11.89 9.45 -11.46
CA HIS A 46 12.24 10.19 -10.27
C HIS A 46 13.41 11.14 -10.55
N GLN A 47 13.10 12.33 -11.09
CA GLN A 47 14.08 13.38 -11.40
C GLN A 47 14.86 13.91 -10.19
N GLU A 48 14.34 13.69 -8.97
CA GLU A 48 14.87 14.27 -7.75
C GLU A 48 16.03 13.44 -7.17
N ASN A 49 17.07 14.15 -6.77
CA ASN A 49 18.32 13.58 -6.32
C ASN A 49 18.22 13.18 -4.83
N GLN A 50 17.37 12.22 -4.41
CA GLN A 50 17.24 11.84 -2.99
C GLN A 50 16.91 10.36 -2.68
N GLU A 51 17.46 9.92 -1.54
CA GLU A 51 17.41 8.58 -0.92
C GLU A 51 16.00 8.07 -0.50
N ASN A 52 14.92 8.77 -0.86
CA ASN A 52 13.61 8.60 -0.22
C ASN A 52 12.47 8.11 -1.14
N LEU A 53 12.69 7.96 -2.47
CA LEU A 53 11.67 7.48 -3.43
C LEU A 53 10.86 6.28 -2.90
N TRP A 54 11.56 5.22 -2.50
CA TRP A 54 10.93 3.99 -2.06
C TRP A 54 10.49 4.03 -0.60
N LYS A 55 11.06 4.89 0.24
CA LYS A 55 10.59 5.06 1.62
C LYS A 55 9.22 5.74 1.63
N ASP A 56 9.06 6.76 0.79
CA ASP A 56 7.85 7.57 0.66
C ASP A 56 7.15 7.29 -0.68
N LEU A 57 7.00 6.00 -1.03
CA LEU A 57 6.54 5.58 -2.35
C LEU A 57 5.15 6.12 -2.71
N GLU A 58 4.22 6.13 -1.75
CA GLU A 58 2.86 6.65 -1.97
C GLU A 58 2.88 8.15 -2.30
N GLU A 59 3.82 8.93 -1.76
CA GLU A 59 3.98 10.35 -2.11
C GLU A 59 4.74 10.52 -3.44
N SER A 60 5.80 9.73 -3.62
CA SER A 60 6.74 9.87 -4.72
C SER A 60 6.17 9.42 -6.06
N ILE A 61 5.31 8.39 -6.07
CA ILE A 61 4.75 7.84 -7.32
C ILE A 61 3.88 8.86 -8.07
N GLY A 62 3.18 9.75 -7.35
CA GLY A 62 2.41 10.84 -7.96
C GLY A 62 3.26 11.98 -8.54
N ARG A 63 4.57 11.98 -8.27
CA ARG A 63 5.55 12.98 -8.75
C ARG A 63 6.45 12.47 -9.87
N LEU A 64 6.29 11.22 -10.30
CA LEU A 64 7.09 10.65 -11.38
C LEU A 64 6.87 11.40 -12.70
N ASP A 65 7.97 11.69 -13.40
CA ASP A 65 7.97 12.31 -14.72
C ASP A 65 8.15 11.25 -15.82
N LEU A 66 7.08 10.53 -16.15
CA LEU A 66 7.03 9.60 -17.27
C LEU A 66 7.25 10.27 -18.64
N ASP A 67 6.86 11.54 -18.81
CA ASP A 67 7.14 12.28 -20.05
C ASP A 67 8.65 12.43 -20.26
N TYR A 68 9.41 12.66 -19.19
CA TYR A 68 10.87 12.65 -19.24
C TYR A 68 11.44 11.28 -19.61
N VAL A 69 10.92 10.20 -19.03
CA VAL A 69 11.36 8.83 -19.35
C VAL A 69 11.19 8.55 -20.84
N VAL A 70 10.02 8.85 -21.40
CA VAL A 70 9.70 8.60 -22.81
C VAL A 70 10.60 9.41 -23.75
N LYS A 71 10.94 10.66 -23.39
CA LYS A 71 11.87 11.49 -24.17
C LYS A 71 13.29 10.92 -24.25
N LYS A 72 13.70 10.07 -23.29
CA LYS A 72 15.03 9.43 -23.33
C LYS A 72 15.11 8.32 -24.38
N SER A 73 14.02 7.60 -24.62
CA SER A 73 14.00 6.50 -25.58
C SER A 73 12.58 6.01 -25.87
N ASP A 74 12.29 5.72 -27.13
CA ASP A 74 11.03 5.11 -27.58
C ASP A 74 10.73 3.77 -26.91
N LYS A 75 11.77 3.08 -26.38
CA LYS A 75 11.61 1.81 -25.65
C LYS A 75 10.69 1.95 -24.43
N TYR A 76 10.53 3.16 -23.88
CA TYR A 76 9.71 3.41 -22.69
C TYR A 76 8.28 3.83 -22.99
N ILE A 77 7.90 4.06 -24.26
CA ILE A 77 6.53 4.49 -24.62
C ILE A 77 5.50 3.49 -24.10
N ASN A 78 5.60 2.22 -24.52
CA ASN A 78 4.64 1.20 -24.12
C ASN A 78 4.62 0.97 -22.60
N PRO A 79 5.79 0.83 -21.92
CA PRO A 79 5.82 0.74 -20.47
C PRO A 79 5.22 1.95 -19.73
N ALA A 80 5.37 3.17 -20.25
CA ALA A 80 4.74 4.35 -19.66
C ALA A 80 3.21 4.32 -19.82
N ILE A 81 2.70 3.82 -20.96
CA ILE A 81 1.25 3.60 -21.18
C ILE A 81 0.70 2.59 -20.17
N THR A 82 1.41 1.47 -19.96
CA THR A 82 0.95 0.37 -19.12
C THR A 82 1.39 0.47 -17.66
N PHE A 83 2.01 1.59 -17.27
CA PHE A 83 2.70 1.75 -15.98
C PHE A 83 1.84 1.33 -14.79
N SER A 84 0.62 1.87 -14.67
CA SER A 84 -0.29 1.58 -13.55
C SER A 84 -0.71 0.12 -13.46
N THR A 85 -0.99 -0.51 -14.61
CA THR A 85 -1.32 -1.92 -14.71
C THR A 85 -0.12 -2.79 -14.33
N SER A 86 1.06 -2.50 -14.86
CA SER A 86 2.30 -3.22 -14.54
C SER A 86 2.66 -3.09 -13.07
N PHE A 87 2.58 -1.88 -12.51
CA PHE A 87 2.81 -1.62 -11.10
C PHE A 87 1.85 -2.44 -10.24
N SER A 88 0.54 -2.34 -10.48
CA SER A 88 -0.47 -3.07 -9.70
C SER A 88 -0.28 -4.59 -9.77
N PHE A 89 0.09 -5.10 -10.95
CA PHE A 89 0.38 -6.52 -11.15
C PHE A 89 1.57 -6.98 -10.32
N PHE A 90 2.71 -6.29 -10.41
CA PHE A 90 3.91 -6.68 -9.67
C PHE A 90 3.78 -6.43 -8.17
N PHE A 91 3.10 -5.36 -7.76
CA PHE A 91 2.80 -5.10 -6.35
C PHE A 91 1.97 -6.25 -5.77
N LYS A 92 0.91 -6.67 -6.48
CA LYS A 92 0.12 -7.84 -6.08
C LYS A 92 0.97 -9.10 -6.00
N LYS A 93 1.77 -9.40 -7.02
CA LYS A 93 2.65 -10.58 -7.06
C LYS A 93 3.63 -10.59 -5.87
N TRP A 94 4.16 -9.43 -5.50
CA TRP A 94 5.03 -9.28 -4.34
C TRP A 94 4.29 -9.56 -3.03
N ILE A 95 3.10 -8.98 -2.81
CA ILE A 95 2.31 -9.26 -1.61
C ILE A 95 1.93 -10.75 -1.53
N GLU A 96 1.52 -11.38 -2.63
CA GLU A 96 1.20 -12.82 -2.63
C GLU A 96 2.43 -13.68 -2.29
N LYS A 97 3.63 -13.29 -2.73
CA LYS A 97 4.88 -13.95 -2.33
C LYS A 97 5.11 -13.83 -0.82
N LEU A 98 4.88 -12.65 -0.23
CA LEU A 98 4.99 -12.46 1.22
C LEU A 98 4.01 -13.37 1.98
N LYS A 99 2.76 -13.46 1.52
CA LYS A 99 1.72 -14.31 2.12
C LYS A 99 2.12 -15.78 2.15
N ASN A 100 2.60 -16.30 1.02
CA ASN A 100 2.86 -17.72 0.86
C ASN A 100 4.17 -18.15 1.54
N ASP A 101 5.21 -17.33 1.44
CA ASP A 101 6.56 -17.78 1.76
C ASP A 101 7.07 -17.20 3.09
N LYS A 102 6.62 -16.01 3.50
CA LYS A 102 7.31 -15.23 4.54
C LYS A 102 6.57 -15.09 5.84
N ILE A 103 5.25 -15.02 5.81
CA ILE A 103 4.48 -14.88 7.05
C ILE A 103 4.55 -16.18 7.87
N SER A 104 4.42 -17.34 7.25
CA SER A 104 4.50 -18.63 7.95
C SER A 104 5.88 -18.92 8.56
N GLU A 105 6.95 -18.30 8.04
CA GLU A 105 8.31 -18.39 8.58
C GLU A 105 8.54 -17.45 9.78
N ALA A 106 7.70 -16.42 9.93
CA ALA A 106 7.84 -15.43 10.99
C ALA A 106 7.42 -16.00 12.35
N THR A 107 8.05 -15.52 13.42
CA THR A 107 7.73 -15.93 14.79
C THR A 107 6.81 -14.91 15.46
N PRO A 108 5.63 -15.32 15.96
CA PRO A 108 4.77 -14.41 16.71
C PRO A 108 5.42 -13.99 18.02
N LYS A 109 5.36 -12.70 18.33
CA LYS A 109 5.81 -12.14 19.61
C LYS A 109 4.92 -12.65 20.75
N LYS A 110 5.54 -13.22 21.78
CA LYS A 110 4.85 -13.86 22.92
C LYS A 110 3.92 -12.88 23.64
N ASP A 111 4.38 -11.67 23.91
CA ASP A 111 3.60 -10.68 24.65
C ASP A 111 2.31 -10.30 23.91
N LEU A 112 2.38 -10.18 22.57
CA LEU A 112 1.20 -9.92 21.75
C LEU A 112 0.22 -11.09 21.72
N LYS A 113 0.69 -12.34 21.80
CA LYS A 113 -0.19 -13.51 21.93
C LYS A 113 -0.99 -13.50 23.23
N TYR A 114 -0.43 -12.96 24.32
CA TYR A 114 -1.14 -12.81 25.59
C TYR A 114 -2.02 -11.56 25.61
N LEU A 115 -1.60 -10.50 24.93
CA LEU A 115 -2.33 -9.23 24.87
C LEU A 115 -3.58 -9.31 24.00
N PHE A 116 -3.51 -9.97 22.84
CA PHE A 116 -4.63 -10.04 21.91
C PHE A 116 -5.68 -11.06 22.36
N ASN A 117 -6.90 -10.58 22.60
CA ASN A 117 -8.07 -11.44 22.72
C ASN A 117 -8.63 -11.75 21.33
N LYS A 118 -8.20 -12.87 20.74
CA LYS A 118 -8.58 -13.32 19.39
C LYS A 118 -10.08 -13.38 19.08
N ASN A 119 -10.94 -13.43 20.10
CA ASN A 119 -12.39 -13.55 19.94
C ASN A 119 -13.14 -12.23 20.15
N GLU A 120 -12.58 -11.29 20.92
CA GLU A 120 -13.27 -10.05 21.32
C GLU A 120 -12.64 -8.78 20.78
N ASP A 121 -11.32 -8.76 20.62
CA ASP A 121 -10.61 -7.57 20.15
C ASP A 121 -10.82 -7.36 18.64
N ILE A 122 -10.80 -6.09 18.24
CA ILE A 122 -11.04 -5.65 16.87
C ILE A 122 -9.76 -5.05 16.32
N PHE A 123 -9.51 -5.28 15.03
CA PHE A 123 -8.28 -4.86 14.37
C PHE A 123 -8.63 -4.06 13.11
N LEU A 124 -8.20 -2.81 13.05
CA LEU A 124 -8.13 -2.04 11.81
C LEU A 124 -6.72 -2.19 11.25
N SER A 125 -6.58 -2.95 10.17
CA SER A 125 -5.30 -3.22 9.52
C SER A 125 -5.15 -2.41 8.24
N LEU A 126 -4.08 -1.63 8.19
CA LEU A 126 -3.60 -0.93 6.99
C LEU A 126 -2.60 -1.78 6.20
N ASN A 127 -2.25 -2.97 6.70
CA ASN A 127 -1.34 -3.88 6.04
C ASN A 127 -2.03 -4.56 4.86
N TYR A 128 -1.23 -4.94 3.87
CA TYR A 128 -1.68 -5.71 2.70
C TYR A 128 -1.70 -7.23 2.95
N THR A 129 -1.13 -7.66 4.08
CA THR A 129 -0.80 -9.04 4.43
C THR A 129 -1.70 -9.57 5.57
N PRO A 130 -2.00 -10.87 5.61
CA PRO A 130 -2.84 -11.50 6.63
C PRO A 130 -2.05 -11.90 7.89
N THR A 131 -1.08 -11.08 8.32
CA THR A 131 -0.15 -11.42 9.41
C THR A 131 -0.87 -11.71 10.73
N LEU A 132 -1.93 -10.96 11.04
CA LEU A 132 -2.77 -11.17 12.23
C LEU A 132 -3.48 -12.53 12.19
N GLU A 133 -4.00 -12.94 11.03
CA GLU A 133 -4.66 -14.23 10.87
C GLU A 133 -3.66 -15.38 11.01
N ILE A 134 -2.53 -15.31 10.28
CA ILE A 134 -1.59 -16.43 10.20
C ILE A 134 -0.78 -16.59 11.49
N LEU A 135 -0.20 -15.52 12.04
CA LEU A 135 0.70 -15.61 13.19
C LEU A 135 -0.03 -15.66 14.54
N TYR A 136 -1.17 -14.99 14.62
CA TYR A 136 -1.91 -14.79 15.87
C TYR A 136 -3.25 -15.50 15.92
N ASN A 137 -3.69 -16.13 14.81
CA ASN A 137 -4.97 -16.83 14.70
C ASN A 137 -6.16 -15.95 15.14
N ILE A 138 -6.08 -14.66 14.79
CA ILE A 138 -7.17 -13.71 14.99
C ILE A 138 -8.29 -14.04 14.01
N ASN A 139 -9.53 -14.02 14.46
CA ASN A 139 -10.68 -14.27 13.61
C ASN A 139 -10.76 -13.18 12.51
N LYS A 140 -10.82 -13.59 11.24
CA LYS A 140 -10.95 -12.67 10.09
C LYS A 140 -12.10 -11.67 10.24
N ASN A 141 -13.21 -12.08 10.86
CA ASN A 141 -14.36 -11.20 11.07
C ASN A 141 -14.09 -10.05 12.06
N ASN A 142 -13.03 -10.18 12.86
CA ASN A 142 -12.57 -9.14 13.77
C ASN A 142 -11.53 -8.21 13.14
N ILE A 143 -11.13 -8.47 11.88
CA ILE A 143 -10.09 -7.72 11.19
C ILE A 143 -10.68 -6.99 10.00
N LYS A 144 -10.45 -5.68 9.95
CA LYS A 144 -10.73 -4.85 8.79
C LYS A 144 -9.43 -4.52 8.07
N TYR A 145 -9.17 -5.22 6.96
CA TYR A 145 -8.10 -4.84 6.03
C TYR A 145 -8.58 -3.71 5.13
N ILE A 146 -8.34 -2.46 5.53
CA ILE A 146 -8.88 -1.29 4.83
C ILE A 146 -8.24 -1.10 3.44
N HIS A 147 -7.04 -1.65 3.24
CA HIS A 147 -6.30 -1.56 1.98
C HIS A 147 -6.33 -2.83 1.11
N VAL A 148 -7.10 -3.85 1.49
CA VAL A 148 -7.22 -5.09 0.70
C VAL A 148 -8.56 -5.12 -0.01
N VAL A 149 -8.54 -5.13 -1.33
CA VAL A 149 -9.74 -5.17 -2.16
C VAL A 149 -10.18 -6.62 -2.36
N LYS A 150 -11.43 -6.93 -2.01
CA LYS A 150 -12.09 -8.23 -2.24
C LYS A 150 -11.16 -9.42 -1.96
N ASP A 151 -10.73 -9.59 -0.72
CA ASP A 151 -9.87 -10.71 -0.28
C ASP A 151 -8.57 -10.88 -1.10
N GLY A 152 -7.98 -9.78 -1.57
CA GLY A 152 -6.69 -9.81 -2.29
C GLY A 152 -6.80 -9.86 -3.81
N VAL A 153 -7.99 -9.57 -4.38
CA VAL A 153 -8.11 -9.33 -5.83
C VAL A 153 -7.24 -8.13 -6.25
N GLY A 154 -7.15 -7.10 -5.40
CA GLY A 154 -6.26 -5.96 -5.56
C GLY A 154 -5.94 -5.30 -4.21
N TYR A 155 -5.17 -4.22 -4.26
CA TYR A 155 -4.73 -3.48 -3.08
C TYR A 155 -4.96 -1.98 -3.29
N GLU A 156 -5.43 -1.30 -2.25
CA GLU A 156 -5.55 0.16 -2.21
C GLU A 156 -4.19 0.75 -1.84
N PHE A 157 -3.45 1.19 -2.84
CA PHE A 157 -2.16 1.87 -2.68
C PHE A 157 -2.05 2.99 -3.71
N GLY A 158 -1.08 3.86 -3.51
CA GLY A 158 -0.72 4.89 -4.49
C GLY A 158 -0.83 6.29 -3.90
N HIS A 159 -0.92 7.29 -4.77
CA HIS A 159 -0.75 8.66 -4.36
C HIS A 159 -2.05 9.35 -3.99
N LYS A 160 -1.93 10.41 -3.18
CA LYS A 160 -3.04 11.31 -2.86
C LYS A 160 -3.64 11.84 -4.15
N LYS A 161 -4.97 11.96 -4.19
CA LYS A 161 -5.65 12.64 -5.29
C LYS A 161 -5.10 14.07 -5.43
N VAL A 162 -4.60 14.39 -6.61
CA VAL A 162 -4.16 15.75 -6.93
C VAL A 162 -5.37 16.51 -7.45
N GLU A 163 -5.87 17.48 -6.67
CA GLU A 163 -7.00 18.32 -7.11
C GLU A 163 -6.56 19.25 -8.26
N ASN A 164 -7.38 19.28 -9.32
CA ASN A 164 -7.34 20.25 -10.43
C ASN A 164 -5.95 20.65 -10.95
N ILE A 165 -5.38 19.81 -11.82
CA ILE A 165 -4.42 20.34 -12.80
C ILE A 165 -5.24 20.89 -13.95
N HIS A 166 -5.50 22.20 -13.95
CA HIS A 166 -5.90 22.93 -15.16
C HIS A 166 -4.74 22.94 -16.16
N SER A 167 -4.33 21.78 -16.65
CA SER A 167 -3.39 21.67 -17.75
C SER A 167 -4.17 21.96 -19.03
N ILE A 168 -4.04 23.19 -19.53
CA ILE A 168 -4.61 23.58 -20.82
C ILE A 168 -3.51 23.38 -21.86
N GLY A 169 -3.77 22.59 -22.91
CA GLY A 169 -2.85 22.35 -24.03
C GLY A 169 -2.19 20.96 -24.07
N HIS A 170 -1.06 20.83 -24.78
CA HIS A 170 -0.37 19.54 -25.03
C HIS A 170 0.03 18.79 -23.75
N SER A 171 0.25 19.50 -22.63
CA SER A 171 0.54 18.90 -21.32
C SER A 171 -0.62 18.07 -20.74
N ALA A 172 -1.86 18.27 -21.23
CA ALA A 172 -3.02 17.50 -20.81
C ALA A 172 -3.00 16.05 -21.35
N PHE A 173 -2.23 15.79 -22.42
CA PHE A 173 -2.13 14.48 -23.08
C PHE A 173 -0.81 13.75 -22.78
N GLY A 174 0.00 14.29 -21.87
CA GLY A 174 1.27 13.67 -21.46
C GLY A 174 1.08 12.45 -20.55
N PHE A 175 2.07 11.56 -20.54
CA PHE A 175 2.11 10.38 -19.67
C PHE A 175 2.02 10.76 -18.19
N ASN A 176 2.53 11.94 -17.82
CA ASN A 176 2.44 12.46 -16.46
C ASN A 176 1.01 12.72 -16.04
N ASN A 177 0.22 13.35 -16.92
CA ASN A 177 -1.17 13.65 -16.60
C ASN A 177 -1.98 12.35 -16.49
N TYR A 178 -1.72 11.41 -17.39
CA TYR A 178 -2.32 10.07 -17.32
C TYR A 178 -1.97 9.37 -16.00
N LEU A 179 -0.70 9.34 -15.59
CA LEU A 179 -0.28 8.75 -14.32
C LEU A 179 -0.97 9.41 -13.13
N LYS A 180 -1.10 10.74 -13.09
CA LYS A 180 -1.75 11.46 -11.98
C LYS A 180 -3.24 11.16 -11.83
N HIS A 181 -3.87 10.67 -12.90
CA HIS A 181 -5.25 10.18 -12.87
C HIS A 181 -5.34 8.66 -12.60
N GLN A 182 -4.21 8.00 -12.44
CA GLN A 182 -4.07 6.58 -12.15
C GLN A 182 -3.31 6.37 -10.84
N LEU A 183 -3.37 5.15 -10.28
CA LEU A 183 -2.75 4.85 -8.98
C LEU A 183 -3.12 5.88 -7.88
N ILE A 184 -4.32 6.46 -7.97
CA ILE A 184 -4.85 7.33 -6.92
C ILE A 184 -5.37 6.42 -5.81
N LYS A 185 -4.80 6.58 -4.62
CA LYS A 185 -5.38 6.02 -3.40
C LYS A 185 -6.43 7.00 -2.88
N ASP A 186 -7.65 6.87 -3.41
CA ASP A 186 -8.78 7.73 -3.02
C ASP A 186 -9.27 7.33 -1.63
N THR A 187 -8.61 7.82 -0.59
CA THR A 187 -8.93 7.47 0.80
C THR A 187 -10.30 7.98 1.25
N SER A 188 -10.85 9.00 0.58
CA SER A 188 -12.24 9.42 0.80
C SER A 188 -13.23 8.38 0.26
N ARG A 189 -13.01 7.86 -0.95
CA ARG A 189 -13.77 6.73 -1.49
C ARG A 189 -13.61 5.50 -0.60
N ILE A 190 -12.38 5.14 -0.23
CA ILE A 190 -12.12 3.96 0.62
C ILE A 190 -12.84 4.09 1.96
N TYR A 191 -12.76 5.25 2.62
CA TYR A 191 -13.48 5.50 3.86
C TYR A 191 -15.00 5.31 3.66
N LYS A 192 -15.57 5.93 2.62
CA LYS A 192 -17.01 5.83 2.31
C LYS A 192 -17.46 4.40 2.00
N ASP A 193 -16.68 3.66 1.21
CA ASP A 193 -16.96 2.26 0.86
C ASP A 193 -16.97 1.35 2.11
N ASN A 194 -16.32 1.81 3.20
CA ASN A 194 -16.22 1.10 4.47
C ASN A 194 -16.99 1.78 5.61
N GLN A 195 -17.84 2.76 5.30
CA GLN A 195 -18.55 3.57 6.28
C GLN A 195 -19.37 2.72 7.26
N ASN A 196 -20.11 1.73 6.76
CA ASN A 196 -20.89 0.82 7.61
C ASN A 196 -20.03 0.11 8.68
N TRP A 197 -18.78 -0.24 8.35
CA TRP A 197 -17.90 -0.87 9.33
C TRP A 197 -17.47 0.10 10.43
N PHE A 198 -17.25 1.38 10.08
CA PHE A 198 -16.96 2.42 11.07
C PHE A 198 -18.18 2.75 11.93
N GLU A 199 -19.38 2.77 11.35
CA GLU A 199 -20.65 2.91 12.07
C GLU A 199 -20.85 1.73 13.04
N ASP A 200 -20.70 0.49 12.57
CA ASP A 200 -20.75 -0.72 13.41
C ASP A 200 -19.70 -0.69 14.53
N LEU A 201 -18.52 -0.12 14.28
CA LEU A 201 -17.47 0.05 15.28
C LEU A 201 -17.88 1.07 16.35
N SER A 202 -18.58 2.15 15.97
CA SER A 202 -19.02 3.20 16.88
C SER A 202 -20.07 2.72 17.89
N ASP A 203 -20.85 1.71 17.54
CA ASP A 203 -21.82 1.08 18.43
C ASP A 203 -21.19 0.14 19.48
N LYS A 204 -19.89 -0.17 19.34
CA LYS A 204 -19.18 -1.08 20.24
C LYS A 204 -18.57 -0.34 21.42
N LYS A 205 -18.59 -0.99 22.59
CA LYS A 205 -17.91 -0.50 23.80
C LYS A 205 -16.41 -0.74 23.74
N ILE A 206 -15.69 0.12 23.01
CA ILE A 206 -14.23 0.13 22.96
C ILE A 206 -13.68 0.79 24.24
N GLU A 207 -12.80 0.07 24.94
CA GLU A 207 -12.17 0.55 26.17
C GLU A 207 -10.85 1.26 25.89
N ASN A 208 -10.06 0.73 24.96
CA ASN A 208 -8.76 1.26 24.59
C ASN A 208 -8.54 1.17 23.08
N ILE A 209 -7.74 2.11 22.55
CA ILE A 209 -7.26 2.12 21.18
C ILE A 209 -5.73 2.04 21.22
N TYR A 210 -5.17 1.04 20.56
CA TYR A 210 -3.73 0.81 20.47
C TYR A 210 -3.25 0.99 19.04
N PHE A 211 -2.08 1.59 18.86
CA PHE A 211 -1.44 1.74 17.56
C PHE A 211 -0.15 0.91 17.52
N TYR A 212 0.04 0.12 16.46
CA TYR A 212 1.27 -0.64 16.25
C TYR A 212 1.73 -0.50 14.81
N GLY A 213 2.92 0.07 14.61
CA GLY A 213 3.54 0.12 13.28
C GLY A 213 2.80 1.01 12.29
N PHE A 214 1.88 1.82 12.79
CA PHE A 214 1.17 2.84 12.02
C PHE A 214 2.12 4.01 11.74
N SER A 215 2.31 4.34 10.47
CA SER A 215 3.27 5.38 10.04
C SER A 215 2.77 6.81 10.23
N PHE A 216 1.49 7.00 10.59
CA PHE A 216 0.82 8.31 10.58
C PHE A 216 0.96 9.04 9.23
N ALA A 217 1.07 8.28 8.15
CA ALA A 217 1.10 8.83 6.81
C ALA A 217 -0.14 9.69 6.57
N ASP A 218 0.13 10.85 6.02
CA ASP A 218 -0.79 11.97 5.90
C ASP A 218 -2.03 11.63 5.05
N ILE A 219 -1.90 10.61 4.18
CA ILE A 219 -2.98 10.05 3.34
C ILE A 219 -3.95 9.14 4.11
N ASP A 220 -3.48 8.47 5.16
CA ASP A 220 -4.23 7.46 5.93
C ASP A 220 -4.91 8.05 7.18
N LEU A 221 -4.59 9.29 7.54
CA LEU A 221 -5.15 9.95 8.72
C LEU A 221 -6.68 10.10 8.70
N ILE A 222 -7.30 10.04 7.51
CA ILE A 222 -8.77 10.06 7.37
C ILE A 222 -9.44 8.91 8.13
N TYR A 223 -8.80 7.73 8.19
CA TYR A 223 -9.36 6.57 8.89
C TYR A 223 -9.35 6.72 10.41
N ILE A 224 -8.57 7.68 10.93
CA ILE A 224 -8.41 7.92 12.38
C ILE A 224 -9.20 9.15 12.83
N LYS A 225 -9.25 10.18 11.99
CA LYS A 225 -9.91 11.45 12.33
C LYS A 225 -11.44 11.35 12.35
N GLY A 226 -12.01 10.45 11.51
CA GLY A 226 -13.45 10.38 11.31
C GLY A 226 -13.96 11.51 10.44
#